data_AF-A0A520B415-F1
#
_entry.id   AF-A0A520B415-F1
#
_cell.length_a   1.000
_cell.length_b   1.000
_cell.length_c   1.000
_cell.angle_alpha   90.00
_cell.angle_beta   90.00
_cell.angle_gamma   90.00
#
_symmetry.space_group_name_H-M   'P 1'
#
loop_
_entity.id
_entity.type
_entity.pdbx_description
1 polymer ?
#
loop_
_entity_poly.entity_id
_entity_poly.type
_entity_poly.pdbx_seq_one_letter_code
_entity_poly.pdbx_strand_id
1 'polypeptide(L)'
;MKKVALSFLIIIAVVANTLAQKKSKIDIDKAFDNATKHYTNMLTTHPDLTKFPQSTKKDGTPDDRKSDWWCSGFFGGSLWYLFEYTGENKWKDAADKWTRAVEKEKFNTRTHDLGFMLYCPYGNGYRLTKNNDYIEPMLTGAKSLATRFDPKYGLIKSWDKHADCEYPVIIDNMMNLEFLFWAAKQAKDKKLYDIAITHADNTLKHHFRPDFSSYHVICYLPGTKVFRKKTHQGAADSSAWARGQAWALYGYTMMYRET
;
A
#
# COMPACT_ATOMS: atom_id res chain seq x y z
N MET A 1 -12.61 -29.91 47.89
CA MET A 1 -12.60 -28.42 47.88
C MET A 1 -11.71 -27.82 46.79
N LYS A 2 -10.41 -28.18 46.67
CA LYS A 2 -9.50 -27.59 45.65
C LYS A 2 -9.93 -27.81 44.18
N LYS A 3 -10.48 -28.98 43.84
CA LYS A 3 -10.95 -29.27 42.46
C LYS A 3 -12.18 -28.44 42.06
N VAL A 4 -13.11 -28.20 42.99
CA VAL A 4 -14.32 -27.39 42.75
C VAL A 4 -13.96 -25.91 42.56
N ALA A 5 -13.00 -25.40 43.34
CA ALA A 5 -12.49 -24.04 43.19
C ALA A 5 -11.79 -23.82 41.84
N LEU A 6 -11.02 -24.81 41.37
CA LEU A 6 -10.35 -24.74 40.06
C LEU A 6 -11.35 -24.77 38.89
N SER A 7 -12.38 -25.60 38.97
CA SER A 7 -13.47 -25.63 37.99
C SER A 7 -14.25 -24.30 37.94
N PHE A 8 -14.49 -23.68 39.10
CA PHE A 8 -15.16 -22.38 39.18
C PHE A 8 -14.32 -21.23 38.57
N LEU A 9 -13.00 -21.24 38.81
CA LEU A 9 -12.05 -20.28 38.22
C LEU A 9 -11.97 -20.40 36.69
N ILE A 10 -11.99 -21.63 36.16
CA ILE A 10 -11.99 -21.87 34.70
C ILE A 10 -13.30 -21.38 34.07
N ILE A 11 -14.45 -21.63 34.70
CA ILE A 11 -15.75 -21.15 34.21
C ILE A 11 -15.81 -19.61 34.22
N ILE A 12 -15.33 -18.96 35.28
CA ILE A 12 -15.25 -17.48 35.35
C ILE A 12 -14.32 -16.92 34.26
N ALA A 13 -13.18 -17.56 33.99
CA ALA A 13 -12.26 -17.15 32.93
C ALA A 13 -12.86 -17.31 31.51
N VAL A 14 -13.65 -18.36 31.26
CA VAL A 14 -14.35 -18.59 29.98
C VAL A 14 -15.51 -17.61 29.77
N VAL A 15 -16.26 -17.30 30.83
CA VAL A 15 -17.37 -16.32 30.77
C VAL A 15 -16.83 -14.88 30.65
N ALA A 16 -15.72 -14.55 31.30
CA ALA A 16 -15.06 -13.26 31.15
C ALA A 16 -14.49 -13.05 29.73
N ASN A 17 -13.94 -14.10 29.10
CA ASN A 17 -13.44 -14.02 27.72
C ASN A 17 -14.55 -13.84 26.68
N THR A 18 -15.73 -14.44 26.89
CA THR A 18 -16.88 -14.27 25.98
C THR A 18 -17.53 -12.90 26.11
N LEU A 19 -17.53 -12.29 27.30
CA LEU A 19 -17.97 -10.90 27.51
C LEU A 19 -16.94 -9.87 27.01
N ALA A 20 -15.64 -10.14 27.12
CA ALA A 20 -14.57 -9.28 26.60
C ALA A 20 -14.45 -9.29 25.06
N GLN A 21 -15.05 -10.28 24.39
CA GLN A 21 -15.10 -10.41 22.92
C GLN A 21 -16.40 -9.90 22.29
N LYS A 22 -17.23 -9.12 22.99
CA LYS A 22 -18.24 -8.30 22.32
C LYS A 22 -17.51 -7.22 21.51
N LYS A 23 -17.11 -7.56 20.28
CA LYS A 23 -16.59 -6.60 19.30
C LYS A 23 -17.57 -5.44 19.25
N SER A 24 -17.10 -4.25 19.61
CA SER A 24 -17.77 -3.00 19.27
C SER A 24 -18.13 -3.08 17.78
N LYS A 25 -19.43 -3.06 17.47
CA LYS A 25 -19.88 -2.99 16.08
C LYS A 25 -19.45 -1.62 15.58
N ILE A 26 -18.50 -1.58 14.66
CA ILE A 26 -18.04 -0.32 14.07
C ILE A 26 -19.25 0.33 13.40
N ASP A 27 -19.54 1.56 13.79
CA ASP A 27 -20.57 2.39 13.17
C ASP A 27 -20.00 2.99 11.88
N ILE A 28 -20.30 2.33 10.76
CA ILE A 28 -19.75 2.68 9.44
C ILE A 28 -20.28 4.04 8.98
N ASP A 29 -21.58 4.29 9.17
CA ASP A 29 -22.20 5.57 8.79
C ASP A 29 -21.54 6.73 9.55
N LYS A 30 -21.38 6.60 10.86
CA LYS A 30 -20.70 7.62 11.66
C LYS A 30 -19.24 7.82 11.25
N ALA A 31 -18.55 6.75 10.85
CA ALA A 31 -17.18 6.85 10.37
C ALA A 31 -17.09 7.65 9.06
N PHE A 32 -18.00 7.39 8.11
CA PHE A 32 -18.07 8.15 6.85
C PHE A 32 -18.60 9.57 7.05
N ASP A 33 -19.53 9.83 7.97
CA ASP A 33 -19.94 11.18 8.35
C ASP A 33 -18.78 12.02 8.88
N ASN A 34 -17.89 11.42 9.66
CA ASN A 34 -16.68 12.10 10.13
C ASN A 34 -15.68 12.28 8.98
N ALA A 35 -15.47 11.26 8.15
CA ALA A 35 -14.57 11.34 7.02
C ALA A 35 -15.00 12.44 6.03
N THR A 36 -16.27 12.48 5.65
CA THR A 36 -16.81 13.50 4.73
C THR A 36 -16.63 14.92 5.29
N LYS A 37 -16.83 15.15 6.59
CA LYS A 37 -16.54 16.44 7.23
C LYS A 37 -15.05 16.81 7.13
N HIS A 38 -14.15 15.89 7.48
CA HIS A 38 -12.71 16.14 7.42
C HIS A 38 -12.21 16.38 5.99
N TYR A 39 -12.64 15.57 5.02
CA TYR A 39 -12.25 15.73 3.62
C TYR A 39 -12.86 16.99 2.99
N THR A 40 -14.07 17.39 3.39
CA THR A 40 -14.64 18.68 2.96
C THR A 40 -13.72 19.82 3.44
N ASN A 41 -13.35 19.82 4.72
CA ASN A 41 -12.45 20.84 5.26
C ASN A 41 -11.08 20.83 4.59
N MET A 42 -10.49 19.66 4.33
CA MET A 42 -9.23 19.54 3.60
C MET A 42 -9.32 20.10 2.18
N LEU A 43 -10.38 19.80 1.44
CA LEU A 43 -10.57 20.35 0.09
C LEU A 43 -10.76 21.87 0.10
N THR A 44 -11.38 22.42 1.15
CA THR A 44 -11.58 23.86 1.30
C THR A 44 -10.29 24.59 1.70
N THR A 45 -9.53 24.05 2.67
CA THR A 45 -8.34 24.73 3.22
C THR A 45 -7.05 24.38 2.49
N HIS A 46 -7.05 23.31 1.69
CA HIS A 46 -5.88 22.80 0.98
C HIS A 46 -6.15 22.51 -0.51
N PRO A 47 -6.58 23.52 -1.31
CA PRO A 47 -6.97 23.31 -2.71
C PRO A 47 -5.78 23.25 -3.69
N ASP A 48 -4.56 23.52 -3.25
CA ASP A 48 -3.36 23.57 -4.08
C ASP A 48 -2.95 22.15 -4.53
N LEU A 49 -3.25 21.81 -5.79
CA LEU A 49 -2.97 20.49 -6.38
C LEU A 49 -1.47 20.17 -6.53
N THR A 50 -0.57 21.08 -6.15
CA THR A 50 0.87 20.81 -6.10
C THR A 50 1.35 20.38 -4.71
N LYS A 51 0.48 20.44 -3.70
CA LYS A 51 0.75 20.13 -2.29
C LYS A 51 -0.12 18.98 -1.81
N PHE A 52 0.49 17.81 -1.69
CA PHE A 52 -0.18 16.59 -1.25
C PHE A 52 -0.06 16.46 0.27
N PRO A 53 -1.18 16.31 0.99
CA PRO A 53 -1.16 16.25 2.44
C PRO A 53 -0.49 14.95 2.92
N GLN A 54 0.61 15.09 3.68
CA GLN A 54 1.39 13.95 4.15
C GLN A 54 1.11 13.62 5.61
N SER A 55 1.21 14.62 6.48
CA SER A 55 0.94 14.48 7.89
C SER A 55 0.56 15.84 8.49
N THR A 56 0.48 15.93 9.81
CA THR A 56 0.30 17.20 10.52
C THR A 56 1.58 17.56 11.24
N LYS A 57 1.97 18.84 11.18
CA LYS A 57 3.02 19.40 12.03
C LYS A 57 2.57 19.44 13.48
N LYS A 58 3.50 19.76 14.40
CA LYS A 58 3.21 19.87 15.84
C LYS A 58 2.13 20.91 16.17
N ASP A 59 1.97 21.93 15.34
CA ASP A 59 0.96 22.99 15.49
C ASP A 59 -0.41 22.62 14.87
N GLY A 60 -0.54 21.42 14.31
CA GLY A 60 -1.76 20.94 13.67
C GLY A 60 -1.93 21.35 12.21
N THR A 61 -1.02 22.17 11.65
CA THR A 61 -1.07 22.52 10.23
C THR A 61 -0.60 21.37 9.32
N PRO A 62 -1.06 21.29 8.06
CA PRO A 62 -0.57 20.29 7.12
C PRO A 62 0.95 20.34 6.93
N ASP A 63 1.57 19.16 6.91
CA ASP A 63 2.91 18.94 6.38
C ASP A 63 2.75 18.32 4.98
N ASP A 64 3.12 19.08 3.95
CA ASP A 64 2.81 18.73 2.56
C ASP A 64 4.05 18.23 1.81
N ARG A 65 3.80 17.46 0.75
CA ARG A 65 4.83 16.99 -0.18
C ARG A 65 4.40 17.28 -1.62
N LYS A 66 5.35 17.16 -2.56
CA LYS A 66 5.05 17.22 -4.00
C LYS A 66 4.60 15.85 -4.50
N SER A 67 4.15 15.78 -5.76
CA SER A 67 3.67 14.53 -6.36
C SER A 67 4.70 13.41 -6.47
N ASP A 68 6.00 13.71 -6.42
CA ASP A 68 7.10 12.74 -6.46
C ASP A 68 7.25 11.94 -5.15
N TRP A 69 6.49 12.31 -4.12
CA TRP A 69 6.42 11.57 -2.87
C TRP A 69 5.53 10.31 -3.01
N TRP A 70 5.99 9.19 -2.44
CA TRP A 70 5.39 7.85 -2.60
C TRP A 70 3.91 7.73 -2.22
N CYS A 71 3.40 8.62 -1.37
CA CYS A 71 2.01 8.63 -0.90
C CYS A 71 1.09 9.59 -1.68
N SER A 72 1.58 10.28 -2.71
CA SER A 72 0.84 11.33 -3.41
C SER A 72 -0.51 10.85 -3.98
N GLY A 73 -0.64 9.55 -4.26
CA GLY A 73 -1.88 8.95 -4.74
C GLY A 73 -2.97 8.70 -3.68
N PHE A 74 -2.64 8.67 -2.38
CA PHE A 74 -3.59 8.23 -1.35
C PHE A 74 -4.74 9.20 -1.10
N PHE A 75 -4.48 10.51 -1.17
CA PHE A 75 -5.54 11.51 -0.96
C PHE A 75 -6.59 11.43 -2.07
N GLY A 76 -6.14 11.39 -3.34
CA GLY A 76 -7.02 11.18 -4.50
C GLY A 76 -7.76 9.83 -4.44
N GLY A 77 -7.07 8.75 -4.06
CA GLY A 77 -7.69 7.43 -3.87
C GLY A 77 -8.77 7.43 -2.78
N SER A 78 -8.56 8.15 -1.68
CA SER A 78 -9.53 8.24 -0.60
C SER A 78 -10.77 9.05 -0.99
N LEU A 79 -10.63 10.08 -1.82
CA LEU A 79 -11.76 10.81 -2.39
C LEU A 79 -12.62 9.90 -3.29
N TRP A 80 -12.01 8.96 -4.03
CA TRP A 80 -12.76 7.94 -4.77
C TRP A 80 -13.56 7.01 -3.86
N TYR A 81 -13.01 6.60 -2.71
CA TYR A 81 -13.76 5.81 -1.74
C TYR A 81 -14.92 6.59 -1.10
N LEU A 82 -14.78 7.89 -0.88
CA LEU A 82 -15.90 8.74 -0.45
C LEU A 82 -16.99 8.80 -1.51
N PHE A 83 -16.62 8.95 -2.79
CA PHE A 83 -17.58 8.90 -3.89
C PHE A 83 -18.29 7.55 -3.96
N GLU A 84 -17.56 6.44 -3.88
CA GLU A 84 -18.13 5.09 -3.89
C GLU A 84 -19.12 4.87 -2.74
N TYR A 85 -18.84 5.43 -1.56
CA TYR A 85 -19.72 5.31 -0.41
C TYR A 85 -20.96 6.20 -0.50
N THR A 86 -20.79 7.50 -0.79
CA THR A 86 -21.89 8.47 -0.67
C THR A 86 -22.66 8.68 -1.98
N GLY A 87 -22.06 8.36 -3.13
CA GLY A 87 -22.62 8.65 -4.45
C GLY A 87 -22.63 10.13 -4.84
N GLU A 88 -22.08 11.03 -4.03
CA GLU A 88 -22.14 12.47 -4.29
C GLU A 88 -21.07 12.93 -5.32
N ASN A 89 -21.51 13.62 -6.38
CA ASN A 89 -20.63 14.09 -7.46
C ASN A 89 -19.48 15.00 -6.99
N LYS A 90 -19.66 15.75 -5.89
CA LYS A 90 -18.59 16.60 -5.34
C LYS A 90 -17.31 15.80 -5.04
N TRP A 91 -17.44 14.55 -4.59
CA TRP A 91 -16.31 13.67 -4.31
C TRP A 91 -15.67 13.16 -5.59
N LYS A 92 -16.48 12.77 -6.58
CA LYS A 92 -16.01 12.37 -7.90
C LYS A 92 -15.19 13.48 -8.57
N ASP A 93 -15.71 14.71 -8.58
CA ASP A 93 -15.07 15.86 -9.22
C ASP A 93 -13.77 16.24 -8.52
N ALA A 94 -13.73 16.17 -7.18
CA ALA A 94 -12.50 16.37 -6.42
C ALA A 94 -11.50 15.23 -6.68
N ALA A 95 -11.96 13.98 -6.71
CA ALA A 95 -11.11 12.82 -6.92
C ALA A 95 -10.46 12.83 -8.32
N ASP A 96 -11.17 13.20 -9.39
CA ASP A 96 -10.61 13.35 -10.73
C ASP A 96 -9.48 14.41 -10.75
N LYS A 97 -9.69 15.58 -10.13
CA LYS A 97 -8.65 16.63 -10.05
C LYS A 97 -7.38 16.14 -9.36
N TRP A 98 -7.51 15.51 -8.19
CA TRP A 98 -6.36 14.98 -7.45
C TRP A 98 -5.72 13.77 -8.12
N THR A 99 -6.48 12.98 -8.88
CA THR A 99 -5.96 11.89 -9.71
C THR A 99 -5.06 12.44 -10.82
N ARG A 100 -5.51 13.48 -11.52
CA ARG A 100 -4.72 14.10 -12.60
C ARG A 100 -3.49 14.85 -12.07
N ALA A 101 -3.51 15.31 -10.83
CA ALA A 101 -2.39 16.01 -10.21
C ALA A 101 -1.11 15.15 -10.06
N VAL A 102 -1.24 13.81 -10.07
CA VAL A 102 -0.09 12.88 -10.05
C VAL A 102 0.31 12.35 -11.43
N GLU A 103 -0.33 12.81 -12.52
CA GLU A 103 -0.11 12.26 -13.87
C GLU A 103 1.36 12.23 -14.28
N LYS A 104 2.12 13.29 -13.96
CA LYS A 104 3.52 13.43 -14.34
C LYS A 104 4.40 12.27 -13.84
N GLU A 105 3.98 11.60 -12.76
CA GLU A 105 4.70 10.48 -12.16
C GLU A 105 4.62 9.20 -12.99
N LYS A 106 3.77 9.14 -14.04
CA LYS A 106 3.77 8.03 -15.01
C LYS A 106 5.14 7.77 -15.66
N PHE A 107 6.00 8.78 -15.68
CA PHE A 107 7.36 8.70 -16.22
C PHE A 107 8.45 8.44 -15.16
N ASN A 108 8.09 8.32 -13.88
CA ASN A 108 9.07 8.19 -12.80
C ASN A 108 9.61 6.75 -12.72
N THR A 109 10.84 6.55 -13.17
CA THR A 109 11.52 5.24 -13.15
C THR A 109 12.39 5.02 -11.91
N ARG A 110 12.31 5.91 -10.92
CA ARG A 110 13.24 5.99 -9.77
C ARG A 110 12.68 5.39 -8.48
N THR A 111 11.39 5.01 -8.46
CA THR A 111 10.74 4.40 -7.29
C THR A 111 9.88 3.19 -7.67
N HIS A 112 9.76 2.24 -6.74
CA HIS A 112 8.80 1.15 -6.85
C HIS A 112 7.37 1.54 -6.45
N ASP A 113 7.20 2.71 -5.82
CA ASP A 113 5.94 3.18 -5.24
C ASP A 113 4.90 3.66 -6.27
N LEU A 114 5.13 3.41 -7.57
CA LEU A 114 4.20 3.84 -8.62
C LEU A 114 2.81 3.21 -8.50
N GLY A 115 2.68 2.04 -7.88
CA GLY A 115 1.37 1.47 -7.55
C GLY A 115 0.62 2.35 -6.55
N PHE A 116 1.29 2.78 -5.47
CA PHE A 116 0.69 3.73 -4.52
C PHE A 116 0.39 5.08 -5.16
N MET A 117 1.31 5.61 -5.96
CA MET A 117 1.19 6.95 -6.52
C MET A 117 0.12 7.02 -7.61
N LEU A 118 0.09 6.06 -8.53
CA LEU A 118 -0.78 6.10 -9.71
C LEU A 118 -1.98 5.16 -9.59
N TYR A 119 -1.78 3.92 -9.16
CA TYR A 119 -2.85 2.93 -9.17
C TYR A 119 -3.91 3.19 -8.09
N CYS A 120 -3.52 3.71 -6.91
CA CYS A 120 -4.50 4.10 -5.90
C CYS A 120 -5.54 5.14 -6.40
N PRO A 121 -5.15 6.27 -7.04
CA PRO A 121 -6.13 7.21 -7.58
C PRO A 121 -6.67 6.81 -8.96
N TYR A 122 -5.80 6.54 -9.94
CA TYR A 122 -6.25 6.24 -11.31
C TYR A 122 -6.98 4.91 -11.41
N GLY A 123 -6.51 3.88 -10.70
CA GLY A 123 -7.14 2.55 -10.71
C GLY A 123 -8.56 2.60 -10.14
N ASN A 124 -8.75 3.31 -9.03
CA ASN A 124 -10.08 3.55 -8.46
C ASN A 124 -10.95 4.41 -9.38
N GLY A 125 -10.41 5.51 -9.92
CA GLY A 125 -11.12 6.35 -10.88
C GLY A 125 -11.61 5.57 -12.10
N TYR A 126 -10.76 4.75 -12.71
CA TYR A 126 -11.14 3.90 -13.84
C TYR A 126 -12.16 2.84 -13.43
N ARG A 127 -11.95 2.16 -12.28
CA ARG A 127 -12.87 1.15 -11.77
C ARG A 127 -14.31 1.68 -11.64
N LEU A 128 -14.46 2.87 -11.06
CA LEU A 128 -15.74 3.50 -10.72
C LEU A 128 -16.40 4.25 -11.88
N THR A 129 -15.62 4.83 -12.79
CA THR A 129 -16.16 5.71 -13.85
C THR A 129 -16.05 5.15 -15.26
N LYS A 130 -15.20 4.14 -15.47
CA LYS A 130 -14.81 3.63 -16.80
C LYS A 130 -14.27 4.71 -17.74
N ASN A 131 -13.74 5.81 -17.20
CA ASN A 131 -13.13 6.86 -18.01
C ASN A 131 -11.81 6.37 -18.64
N ASN A 132 -11.81 6.21 -19.97
CA ASN A 132 -10.67 5.69 -20.72
C ASN A 132 -9.43 6.61 -20.68
N ASP A 133 -9.59 7.90 -20.36
CA ASP A 133 -8.46 8.83 -20.20
C ASP A 133 -7.47 8.37 -19.11
N TYR A 134 -7.93 7.56 -18.16
CA TYR A 134 -7.09 7.03 -17.09
C TYR A 134 -6.21 5.85 -17.51
N ILE A 135 -6.50 5.22 -18.65
CA ILE A 135 -5.80 4.01 -19.08
C ILE A 135 -4.36 4.33 -19.50
N GLU A 136 -4.14 5.36 -20.33
CA GLU A 136 -2.79 5.68 -20.82
C GLU A 136 -1.83 6.03 -19.68
N PRO A 137 -2.16 6.92 -18.72
CA PRO A 137 -1.27 7.23 -17.61
C PRO A 137 -0.90 5.99 -16.79
N MET A 138 -1.87 5.10 -16.56
CA MET A 138 -1.63 3.85 -15.84
C MET A 138 -0.75 2.87 -16.63
N LEU A 139 -0.97 2.67 -17.92
CA LEU A 139 -0.14 1.76 -18.72
C LEU A 139 1.30 2.29 -18.85
N THR A 140 1.47 3.60 -19.01
CA THR A 140 2.79 4.24 -19.03
C THR A 140 3.48 4.11 -17.67
N GLY A 141 2.78 4.37 -16.58
CA GLY A 141 3.28 4.17 -15.21
C GLY A 141 3.69 2.72 -14.93
N ALA A 142 2.89 1.74 -15.34
CA ALA A 142 3.21 0.32 -15.14
C ALA A 142 4.49 -0.08 -15.89
N LYS A 143 4.70 0.45 -17.10
CA LYS A 143 5.96 0.25 -17.85
C LYS A 143 7.15 0.89 -17.12
N SER A 144 7.00 2.09 -16.58
CA SER A 144 8.03 2.75 -15.74
C SER A 144 8.35 1.96 -14.47
N LEU A 145 7.35 1.37 -13.82
CA LEU A 145 7.57 0.47 -12.68
C LEU A 145 8.33 -0.79 -13.11
N ALA A 146 7.93 -1.39 -14.23
CA ALA A 146 8.55 -2.60 -14.75
C ALA A 146 10.03 -2.40 -15.14
N THR A 147 10.50 -1.19 -15.48
CA THR A 147 11.93 -0.95 -15.74
C THR A 147 12.81 -1.14 -14.50
N ARG A 148 12.21 -1.19 -13.31
CA ARG A 148 12.93 -1.43 -12.06
C ARG A 148 13.11 -2.92 -11.75
N PHE A 149 12.47 -3.81 -12.51
CA PHE A 149 12.72 -5.23 -12.45
C PHE A 149 14.04 -5.57 -13.14
N ASP A 150 14.93 -6.28 -12.45
CA ASP A 150 16.15 -6.81 -13.05
C ASP A 150 16.11 -8.35 -13.01
N PRO A 151 16.08 -9.04 -14.19
CA PRO A 151 16.06 -10.50 -14.26
C PRO A 151 17.24 -11.18 -13.54
N LYS A 152 18.39 -10.52 -13.39
CA LYS A 152 19.55 -11.06 -12.65
C LYS A 152 19.26 -11.19 -11.16
N TYR A 153 18.36 -10.36 -10.63
CA TYR A 153 17.92 -10.40 -9.25
C TYR A 153 16.56 -11.11 -9.12
N GLY A 154 15.74 -11.10 -10.16
CA GLY A 154 14.38 -11.64 -10.15
C GLY A 154 13.44 -10.83 -9.26
N LEU A 155 13.73 -9.54 -9.06
CA LEU A 155 13.06 -8.66 -8.11
C LEU A 155 12.90 -7.27 -8.72
N ILE A 156 12.04 -6.45 -8.12
CA ILE A 156 11.89 -5.03 -8.45
C ILE A 156 12.71 -4.25 -7.42
N LYS A 157 13.61 -3.39 -7.89
CA LYS A 157 14.46 -2.58 -7.01
C LYS A 157 13.63 -1.52 -6.29
N SER A 158 13.61 -1.51 -4.96
CA SER A 158 12.76 -0.58 -4.21
C SER A 158 13.26 0.86 -4.25
N TRP A 159 14.56 1.06 -4.03
CA TRP A 159 15.22 2.38 -4.05
C TRP A 159 16.52 2.32 -4.83
N ASP A 160 16.96 3.44 -5.41
CA ASP A 160 18.20 3.44 -6.21
C ASP A 160 19.46 3.32 -5.38
N LYS A 161 19.44 3.87 -4.16
CA LYS A 161 20.55 3.87 -3.20
C LYS A 161 20.03 3.61 -1.80
N HIS A 162 20.68 2.73 -1.04
CA HIS A 162 20.33 2.49 0.35
C HIS A 162 21.52 1.99 1.19
N ALA A 163 22.35 2.94 1.66
CA ALA A 163 23.60 2.64 2.37
C ALA A 163 24.49 1.68 1.54
N ASP A 164 24.95 0.59 2.14
CA ASP A 164 25.78 -0.46 1.52
C ASP A 164 24.98 -1.51 0.72
N CYS A 165 23.70 -1.25 0.49
CA CYS A 165 22.78 -2.14 -0.21
C CYS A 165 22.70 -1.77 -1.69
N GLU A 166 23.34 -2.55 -2.57
CA GLU A 166 23.29 -2.30 -4.01
C GLU A 166 21.87 -2.50 -4.57
N TYR A 167 21.20 -3.57 -4.16
CA TYR A 167 19.86 -3.93 -4.61
C TYR A 167 18.90 -4.11 -3.42
N PRO A 168 18.35 -3.02 -2.86
CA PRO A 168 17.37 -3.08 -1.77
C PRO A 168 16.00 -3.48 -2.30
N VAL A 169 15.36 -4.43 -1.63
CA VAL A 169 13.93 -4.74 -1.80
C VAL A 169 13.24 -4.68 -0.45
N ILE A 170 12.15 -3.92 -0.37
CA ILE A 170 11.35 -3.78 0.84
C ILE A 170 10.02 -4.51 0.74
N ILE A 171 9.46 -4.89 1.89
CA ILE A 171 8.21 -5.65 1.95
C ILE A 171 7.01 -4.87 1.38
N ASP A 172 7.05 -3.54 1.47
CA ASP A 172 6.09 -2.58 0.92
C ASP A 172 5.93 -2.75 -0.60
N ASN A 173 6.98 -3.26 -1.27
CA ASN A 173 6.98 -3.46 -2.72
C ASN A 173 5.89 -4.45 -3.17
N MET A 174 5.45 -5.35 -2.28
CA MET A 174 4.33 -6.26 -2.53
C MET A 174 3.03 -5.53 -2.86
N MET A 175 2.78 -4.37 -2.25
CA MET A 175 1.57 -3.59 -2.49
C MET A 175 1.52 -2.98 -3.89
N ASN A 176 2.68 -2.81 -4.53
CA ASN A 176 2.78 -2.19 -5.85
C ASN A 176 2.58 -3.19 -7.01
N LEU A 177 2.51 -4.50 -6.71
CA LEU A 177 2.36 -5.54 -7.72
C LEU A 177 0.94 -5.60 -8.31
N GLU A 178 -0.08 -5.17 -7.56
CA GLU A 178 -1.47 -5.09 -8.04
C GLU A 178 -1.58 -4.22 -9.31
N PHE A 179 -0.78 -3.15 -9.37
CA PHE A 179 -0.71 -2.27 -10.52
C PHE A 179 -0.21 -2.99 -11.78
N LEU A 180 0.80 -3.85 -11.65
CA LEU A 180 1.34 -4.64 -12.76
C LEU A 180 0.34 -5.69 -13.24
N PHE A 181 -0.42 -6.33 -12.34
CA PHE A 181 -1.47 -7.26 -12.72
C PHE A 181 -2.60 -6.58 -13.49
N TRP A 182 -3.06 -5.42 -13.03
CA TRP A 182 -4.04 -4.63 -13.77
C TRP A 182 -3.53 -4.29 -15.17
N ALA A 183 -2.30 -3.79 -15.28
CA ALA A 183 -1.72 -3.41 -16.56
C ALA A 183 -1.51 -4.61 -17.49
N ALA A 184 -1.10 -5.76 -16.95
CA ALA A 184 -0.98 -7.01 -17.70
C ALA A 184 -2.31 -7.42 -18.32
N LYS A 185 -3.40 -7.38 -17.54
CA LYS A 185 -4.76 -7.68 -18.03
C LYS A 185 -5.22 -6.68 -19.08
N GLN A 186 -5.04 -5.39 -18.81
CA GLN A 186 -5.49 -4.30 -19.68
C GLN A 186 -4.76 -4.29 -21.03
N ALA A 187 -3.44 -4.54 -21.04
CA ALA A 187 -2.61 -4.53 -22.24
C ALA A 187 -2.41 -5.91 -22.89
N LYS A 188 -2.92 -6.98 -22.27
CA LYS A 188 -2.61 -8.39 -22.62
C LYS A 188 -1.10 -8.67 -22.63
N ASP A 189 -0.37 -8.06 -21.70
CA ASP A 189 1.09 -8.16 -21.61
C ASP A 189 1.50 -9.16 -20.51
N LYS A 190 1.83 -10.40 -20.94
CA LYS A 190 2.27 -11.47 -20.03
C LYS A 190 3.56 -11.11 -19.30
N LYS A 191 4.43 -10.26 -19.85
CA LYS A 191 5.70 -9.89 -19.20
C LYS A 191 5.46 -9.15 -17.89
N LEU A 192 4.48 -8.25 -17.83
CA LEU A 192 4.13 -7.53 -16.61
C LEU A 192 3.60 -8.48 -15.52
N TYR A 193 2.81 -9.47 -15.92
CA TYR A 193 2.34 -10.55 -15.04
C TYR A 193 3.53 -11.35 -14.48
N ASP A 194 4.41 -11.83 -15.35
CA ASP A 194 5.56 -12.67 -14.96
C ASP A 194 6.53 -11.92 -14.03
N ILE A 195 6.72 -10.61 -14.22
CA ILE A 195 7.48 -9.75 -13.31
C ILE A 195 6.87 -9.76 -11.91
N ALA A 196 5.55 -9.58 -11.81
CA ALA A 196 4.86 -9.53 -10.52
C ALA A 196 4.96 -10.87 -9.77
N ILE A 197 4.74 -12.00 -10.46
CA ILE A 197 4.89 -13.35 -9.89
C ILE A 197 6.32 -13.59 -9.41
N THR A 198 7.30 -13.33 -10.28
CA THR A 198 8.71 -13.59 -9.98
C THR A 198 9.17 -12.78 -8.77
N HIS A 199 8.73 -11.51 -8.68
CA HIS A 199 8.99 -10.68 -7.51
C HIS A 199 8.38 -11.31 -6.24
N ALA A 200 7.08 -11.64 -6.27
CA ALA A 200 6.37 -12.17 -5.11
C ALA A 200 6.97 -13.48 -4.60
N ASP A 201 7.34 -14.40 -5.50
CA ASP A 201 7.95 -15.69 -5.17
C ASP A 201 9.33 -15.52 -4.52
N ASN A 202 10.16 -14.61 -5.04
CA ASN A 202 11.48 -14.35 -4.47
C ASN A 202 11.39 -13.59 -3.15
N THR A 203 10.44 -12.66 -3.01
CA THR A 203 10.13 -12.03 -1.71
C THR A 203 9.69 -13.09 -0.69
N LEU A 204 8.86 -14.06 -1.07
CA LEU A 204 8.37 -15.10 -0.16
C LEU A 204 9.50 -15.96 0.39
N LYS A 205 10.49 -16.28 -0.44
CA LYS A 205 11.67 -17.09 -0.06
C LYS A 205 12.59 -16.39 0.94
N HIS A 206 12.65 -15.06 0.94
CA HIS A 206 13.76 -14.34 1.60
C HIS A 206 13.33 -13.34 2.67
N HIS A 207 12.16 -12.70 2.53
CA HIS A 207 11.66 -11.68 3.47
C HIS A 207 11.07 -12.24 4.75
N PHE A 208 10.77 -13.54 4.82
CA PHE A 208 10.11 -14.13 5.98
C PHE A 208 11.09 -14.89 6.88
N ARG A 209 10.83 -14.82 8.19
CA ARG A 209 11.47 -15.63 9.23
C ARG A 209 10.69 -16.94 9.41
N PRO A 210 11.25 -17.95 10.12
CA PRO A 210 10.55 -19.20 10.38
C PRO A 210 9.22 -19.06 11.14
N ASP A 211 9.04 -17.97 11.88
CA ASP A 211 7.81 -17.63 12.63
C ASP A 211 6.80 -16.80 11.80
N PHE A 212 7.03 -16.67 10.50
CA PHE A 212 6.25 -15.87 9.55
C PHE A 212 6.27 -14.35 9.75
N SER A 213 7.07 -13.84 10.69
CA SER A 213 7.35 -12.40 10.73
C SER A 213 8.24 -11.99 9.55
N SER A 214 7.99 -10.83 8.97
CA SER A 214 8.77 -10.30 7.86
C SER A 214 9.90 -9.38 8.30
N TYR A 215 11.02 -9.43 7.60
CA TYR A 215 12.01 -8.35 7.57
C TYR A 215 11.43 -7.17 6.77
N HIS A 216 11.90 -5.96 7.06
CA HIS A 216 11.53 -4.79 6.26
C HIS A 216 12.32 -4.78 4.95
N VAL A 217 13.66 -4.81 5.02
CA VAL A 217 14.55 -4.65 3.85
C VAL A 217 15.42 -5.91 3.68
N ILE A 218 15.47 -6.44 2.47
CA ILE A 218 16.47 -7.42 2.06
C ILE A 218 17.39 -6.78 1.02
N CYS A 219 18.69 -6.94 1.23
CA CYS A 219 19.73 -6.53 0.30
C CYS A 219 20.22 -7.72 -0.49
N TYR A 220 20.24 -7.60 -1.81
CA TYR A 220 20.66 -8.68 -2.70
C TYR A 220 21.99 -8.38 -3.40
N LEU A 221 22.74 -9.44 -3.67
CA LEU A 221 23.75 -9.54 -4.71
C LEU A 221 23.11 -10.22 -5.94
N PRO A 222 23.76 -10.17 -7.13
CA PRO A 222 23.27 -10.88 -8.32
C PRO A 222 22.97 -12.35 -8.07
N GLY A 223 21.98 -12.90 -8.79
CA GLY A 223 21.50 -14.28 -8.60
C GLY A 223 20.62 -14.46 -7.36
N THR A 224 19.96 -13.40 -6.90
CA THR A 224 19.02 -13.42 -5.75
C THR A 224 19.70 -13.80 -4.43
N LYS A 225 21.03 -13.70 -4.35
CA LYS A 225 21.78 -14.01 -3.14
C LYS A 225 21.57 -12.92 -2.08
N VAL A 226 21.09 -13.31 -0.90
CA VAL A 226 20.89 -12.38 0.22
C VAL A 226 22.24 -11.92 0.79
N PHE A 227 22.48 -10.62 0.76
CA PHE A 227 23.63 -9.96 1.39
C PHE A 227 23.35 -9.57 2.84
N ARG A 228 22.22 -8.89 3.09
CA ARG A 228 21.80 -8.44 4.42
C ARG A 228 20.28 -8.49 4.56
N LYS A 229 19.83 -8.67 5.80
CA LYS A 229 18.43 -8.50 6.21
C LYS A 229 18.39 -7.43 7.29
N LYS A 230 17.67 -6.34 7.05
CA LYS A 230 17.70 -5.17 7.91
C LYS A 230 16.37 -4.45 7.99
N THR A 231 16.33 -3.38 8.78
CA THR A 231 15.19 -2.49 8.87
C THR A 231 15.52 -1.06 8.50
N HIS A 232 14.52 -0.34 7.97
CA HIS A 232 14.58 1.11 7.80
C HIS A 232 13.66 1.85 8.79
N GLN A 233 12.55 1.24 9.22
CA GLN A 233 11.53 1.88 10.06
C GLN A 233 11.12 1.06 11.29
N GLY A 234 11.61 -0.17 11.42
CA GLY A 234 11.36 -1.01 12.60
C GLY A 234 12.29 -0.66 13.77
N ALA A 235 11.98 -1.18 14.95
CA ALA A 235 12.77 -0.94 16.16
C ALA A 235 14.19 -1.55 16.08
N ALA A 236 14.34 -2.67 15.36
CA ALA A 236 15.61 -3.34 15.10
C ALA A 236 15.52 -4.19 13.82
N ASP A 237 16.65 -4.61 13.25
CA ASP A 237 16.72 -5.52 12.09
C ASP A 237 15.97 -6.85 12.33
N SER A 238 15.98 -7.32 13.57
CA SER A 238 15.28 -8.52 14.02
C SER A 238 13.81 -8.29 14.39
N SER A 239 13.36 -7.03 14.47
CA SER A 239 11.99 -6.70 14.88
C SER A 239 10.96 -7.00 13.79
N ALA A 240 9.70 -7.18 14.21
CA ALA A 240 8.53 -7.32 13.34
C ALA A 240 7.80 -5.96 13.27
N TRP A 241 8.24 -5.09 12.38
CA TRP A 241 7.62 -3.77 12.21
C TRP A 241 6.16 -3.91 11.73
N ALA A 242 5.21 -3.42 12.53
CA ALA A 242 3.79 -3.71 12.38
C ALA A 242 3.23 -3.38 10.98
N ARG A 243 3.57 -2.22 10.40
CA ARG A 243 3.11 -1.85 9.06
C ARG A 243 3.74 -2.72 7.96
N GLY A 244 4.99 -3.15 8.13
CA GLY A 244 5.62 -4.13 7.23
C GLY A 244 4.96 -5.51 7.29
N GLN A 245 4.46 -5.91 8.47
CA GLN A 245 3.66 -7.12 8.59
C GLN A 245 2.31 -6.97 7.86
N ALA A 246 1.68 -5.79 7.98
CA ALA A 246 0.43 -5.49 7.28
C ALA A 246 0.60 -5.48 5.75
N TRP A 247 1.72 -4.95 5.23
CA TRP A 247 2.05 -5.00 3.81
C TRP A 247 2.27 -6.41 3.29
N ALA A 248 2.94 -7.26 4.08
CA ALA A 248 3.07 -8.67 3.75
C ALA A 248 1.68 -9.35 3.69
N LEU A 249 0.88 -9.19 4.74
CA LEU A 249 -0.44 -9.80 4.83
C LEU A 249 -1.35 -9.38 3.68
N TYR A 250 -1.48 -8.07 3.45
CA TYR A 250 -2.31 -7.54 2.38
C TYR A 250 -1.74 -7.95 1.02
N GLY A 251 -0.44 -7.76 0.82
CA GLY A 251 0.26 -8.07 -0.43
C GLY A 251 0.02 -9.50 -0.88
N TYR A 252 0.24 -10.50 -0.01
CA TYR A 252 0.02 -11.91 -0.37
C TYR A 252 -1.47 -12.29 -0.46
N THR A 253 -2.37 -11.60 0.26
CA THR A 253 -3.82 -11.75 0.04
C THR A 253 -4.21 -11.25 -1.36
N MET A 254 -3.65 -10.13 -1.79
CA MET A 254 -3.82 -9.60 -3.15
C MET A 254 -3.22 -10.55 -4.19
N MET A 255 -2.01 -11.07 -3.97
CA MET A 255 -1.40 -12.06 -4.86
C MET A 255 -2.33 -13.26 -5.10
N TYR A 256 -2.87 -13.86 -4.02
CA TYR A 256 -3.81 -14.99 -4.12
C TYR A 256 -5.07 -14.66 -4.94
N ARG A 257 -5.55 -13.42 -4.92
CA ARG A 257 -6.70 -13.00 -5.74
C ARG A 257 -6.34 -12.88 -7.22
N GLU A 258 -5.11 -12.46 -7.52
CA GLU A 258 -4.68 -12.19 -8.90
C GLU A 258 -4.12 -13.42 -9.63
N THR A 259 -3.88 -14.54 -8.93
CA THR A 259 -3.18 -15.75 -9.43
C THR A 259 -3.93 -17.03 -9.12
#